data_AF-A0AAJ1BQ05-F1
#
_entry.id   AF-A0AAJ1BQ05-F1
#
_cell.length_a   1.000
_cell.length_b   1.000
_cell.length_c   1.000
_cell.angle_alpha   90.00
_cell.angle_beta   90.00
_cell.angle_gamma   90.00
#
_symmetry.space_group_name_H-M   'P 1'
#
loop_
_entity.id
_entity.type
_entity.pdbx_description
1 polymer ?
#
loop_
_entity_poly.entity_id
_entity_poly.type
_entity_poly.pdbx_seq_one_letter_code
_entity_poly.pdbx_strand_id
1 'polypeptide(L)'
;DEDGYSNPDDSWTAADGADAFPIDDTQWLDSDSDGYGDNPAPAQQADDCPETYGTSIQDRLGCPDSDGDGWSDEGDAFDMDASQWLDSDGDGYGDNPAPANAPDACPDDWGDSTLDRLGCPDSDGDGWADLGDAFSDNVRLWSDADGDGYADQQGTNLSDDCPEETGSSSEDRLGCVDTDGDGWSDAGDSYPADASRHVKSLLPMIMLILVVLVGGTATAVILRRRGKEGAIPHLTAPEMTPPPVLAPAPPADPPGLIPEPPGLPPEPPGLDPEPPVPEPEAEGVGPPIPEEGIPEGWTLEQWNYYGQEWLDSEAEGVEDEEEK
;
A
#
# COMPACT_ATOMS: atom_id res chain seq x y z
N ASP A 1 29.35 -55.19 9.90
CA ASP A 1 30.34 -54.69 8.91
C ASP A 1 31.81 -54.68 9.41
N GLU A 2 32.18 -55.46 10.44
CA GLU A 2 33.54 -55.53 11.03
C GLU A 2 33.93 -54.37 11.98
N ASP A 3 32.97 -53.50 12.33
CA ASP A 3 33.10 -52.46 13.35
C ASP A 3 33.27 -52.95 14.80
N GLY A 4 32.90 -54.22 15.06
CA GLY A 4 32.96 -54.84 16.38
C GLY A 4 31.64 -54.83 17.15
N TYR A 5 30.56 -54.30 16.57
CA TYR A 5 29.20 -54.42 17.08
C TYR A 5 28.47 -55.56 16.36
N SER A 6 27.37 -56.02 16.96
CA SER A 6 26.65 -57.17 16.45
C SER A 6 25.34 -56.69 15.84
N ASN A 7 25.14 -57.05 14.57
CA ASN A 7 23.93 -56.74 13.81
C ASN A 7 22.65 -57.20 14.55
N PRO A 8 21.52 -56.50 14.37
CA PRO A 8 20.26 -56.85 14.99
C PRO A 8 19.69 -58.14 14.42
N ASP A 9 18.91 -58.84 15.23
CA ASP A 9 18.12 -60.02 14.84
C ASP A 9 16.66 -59.90 15.31
N ASP A 10 15.85 -60.94 15.07
CA ASP A 10 14.41 -60.96 15.41
C ASP A 10 14.12 -60.70 16.91
N SER A 11 15.12 -60.83 17.79
CA SER A 11 14.99 -60.77 19.25
C SER A 11 15.88 -59.75 19.94
N TRP A 12 16.82 -59.13 19.23
CA TRP A 12 17.75 -58.13 19.74
C TRP A 12 17.92 -57.02 18.69
N THR A 13 17.26 -55.90 18.94
CA THR A 13 17.15 -54.76 18.02
C THR A 13 18.15 -53.65 18.36
N ALA A 14 18.26 -52.62 17.52
CA ALA A 14 19.08 -51.44 17.82
C ALA A 14 18.71 -50.80 19.17
N ALA A 15 17.40 -50.72 19.48
CA ALA A 15 16.91 -50.25 20.78
C ALA A 15 17.35 -51.12 21.98
N ASP A 16 17.74 -52.38 21.73
CA ASP A 16 18.29 -53.29 22.76
C ASP A 16 19.84 -53.24 22.83
N GLY A 17 20.47 -52.32 22.08
CA GLY A 17 21.92 -52.14 21.99
C GLY A 17 22.60 -52.96 20.90
N ALA A 18 21.85 -53.51 19.94
CA ALA A 18 22.44 -54.02 18.71
C ALA A 18 22.97 -52.86 17.85
N ASP A 19 23.80 -53.19 16.87
CA ASP A 19 24.31 -52.25 15.87
C ASP A 19 23.16 -51.58 15.09
N ALA A 20 23.03 -50.27 15.21
CA ALA A 20 22.01 -49.48 14.52
C ALA A 20 22.25 -49.34 13.00
N PHE A 21 23.50 -49.46 12.54
CA PHE A 21 23.87 -49.28 11.13
C PHE A 21 24.68 -50.46 10.58
N PRO A 22 24.06 -51.65 10.36
CA PRO A 22 24.75 -52.90 10.02
C PRO A 22 25.53 -52.96 8.69
N ILE A 23 25.55 -51.85 7.96
CA ILE A 23 26.23 -51.66 6.68
C ILE A 23 27.25 -50.52 6.69
N ASP A 24 27.34 -49.74 7.78
CA ASP A 24 28.28 -48.63 7.94
C ASP A 24 29.20 -48.95 9.11
N ASP A 25 30.45 -49.34 8.82
CA ASP A 25 31.41 -49.74 9.85
C ASP A 25 31.90 -48.59 10.75
N THR A 26 31.43 -47.36 10.49
CA THR A 26 31.74 -46.18 11.28
C THR A 26 30.62 -45.76 12.21
N GLN A 27 29.40 -46.29 12.04
CA GLN A 27 28.22 -45.98 12.82
C GLN A 27 27.64 -47.26 13.44
N TRP A 28 27.25 -47.20 14.72
CA TRP A 28 26.65 -48.37 15.39
C TRP A 28 25.66 -48.00 16.49
N LEU A 29 25.60 -46.71 16.85
CA LEU A 29 24.74 -46.15 17.89
C LEU A 29 23.84 -45.09 17.24
N ASP A 30 22.57 -45.12 17.61
CA ASP A 30 21.51 -44.19 17.19
C ASP A 30 20.60 -44.02 18.42
N SER A 31 20.85 -43.01 19.23
CA SER A 31 20.23 -42.91 20.56
C SER A 31 18.78 -42.41 20.51
N ASP A 32 18.39 -41.68 19.46
CA ASP A 32 17.02 -41.15 19.29
C ASP A 32 16.22 -41.79 18.15
N SER A 33 16.84 -42.71 17.40
CA SER A 33 16.21 -43.49 16.33
C SER A 33 15.77 -42.67 15.12
N ASP A 34 16.50 -41.61 14.78
CA ASP A 34 16.24 -40.76 13.63
C ASP A 34 16.91 -41.22 12.32
N GLY A 35 17.87 -42.15 12.44
CA GLY A 35 18.60 -42.72 11.31
C GLY A 35 19.92 -42.01 11.00
N TYR A 36 20.37 -41.07 11.83
CA TYR A 36 21.72 -40.54 11.89
C TYR A 36 22.47 -41.19 13.06
N GLY A 37 23.77 -41.41 12.89
CA GLY A 37 24.54 -42.16 13.88
C GLY A 37 25.31 -41.27 14.85
N ASP A 38 25.26 -41.56 16.14
CA ASP A 38 25.88 -40.76 17.21
C ASP A 38 27.41 -40.70 17.12
N ASN A 39 28.06 -41.62 16.40
CA ASN A 39 29.51 -41.70 16.44
C ASN A 39 30.11 -40.46 15.76
N PRO A 40 31.01 -39.72 16.43
CA PRO A 40 31.59 -38.52 15.85
C PRO A 40 32.64 -38.85 14.77
N ALA A 41 33.10 -37.82 14.06
CA ALA A 41 34.23 -37.93 13.12
C ALA A 41 35.38 -38.77 13.73
N PRO A 42 35.89 -39.78 13.01
CA PRO A 42 35.91 -39.90 11.55
C PRO A 42 34.68 -40.59 10.92
N ALA A 43 33.64 -40.92 11.69
CA ALA A 43 32.42 -41.45 11.12
C ALA A 43 31.75 -40.42 10.18
N GLN A 44 31.06 -40.92 9.16
CA GLN A 44 30.35 -40.10 8.19
C GLN A 44 28.91 -39.92 8.64
N GLN A 45 28.28 -38.80 8.26
CA GLN A 45 26.88 -38.51 8.57
C GLN A 45 26.57 -38.70 10.06
N ALA A 46 27.48 -38.23 10.91
CA ALA A 46 27.27 -38.22 12.34
C ALA A 46 26.12 -37.28 12.68
N ASP A 47 25.28 -37.69 13.61
CA ASP A 47 24.21 -36.85 14.14
C ASP A 47 24.79 -35.67 14.93
N ASP A 48 24.34 -34.47 14.59
CA ASP A 48 24.68 -33.22 15.27
C ASP A 48 23.77 -32.96 16.50
N CYS A 49 22.69 -33.73 16.64
CA CYS A 49 21.73 -33.74 17.73
C CYS A 49 21.47 -35.16 18.32
N PRO A 50 22.50 -35.93 18.78
CA PRO A 50 22.42 -37.37 19.08
C PRO A 50 21.33 -37.89 20.03
N GLU A 51 20.65 -37.01 20.77
CA GLU A 51 19.66 -37.39 21.78
C GLU A 51 18.28 -36.77 21.46
N THR A 52 18.12 -36.14 20.30
CA THR A 52 16.94 -35.37 19.90
C THR A 52 16.62 -35.62 18.44
N TYR A 53 15.63 -36.48 18.24
CA TYR A 53 15.15 -36.88 16.91
C TYR A 53 14.99 -35.69 15.98
N GLY A 54 15.58 -35.79 14.79
CA GLY A 54 15.48 -34.79 13.76
C GLY A 54 15.41 -35.35 12.35
N THR A 55 15.21 -34.45 11.38
CA THR A 55 15.14 -34.82 9.96
C THR A 55 15.99 -33.93 9.06
N SER A 56 16.68 -32.94 9.61
CA SER A 56 17.54 -32.03 8.84
C SER A 56 18.70 -32.78 8.18
N ILE A 57 19.02 -32.32 6.96
CA ILE A 57 19.97 -32.95 6.05
C ILE A 57 21.02 -31.99 5.48
N GLN A 58 20.85 -30.68 5.67
CA GLN A 58 21.58 -29.66 4.91
C GLN A 58 22.72 -28.98 5.69
N ASP A 59 22.50 -28.63 6.96
CA ASP A 59 23.46 -27.92 7.81
C ASP A 59 23.91 -28.72 9.03
N ARG A 60 22.95 -29.21 9.83
CA ARG A 60 23.16 -30.00 11.04
C ARG A 60 22.41 -31.31 10.90
N LEU A 61 23.09 -32.41 10.65
CA LEU A 61 22.42 -33.68 10.35
C LEU A 61 21.71 -34.22 11.58
N GLY A 62 20.49 -34.76 11.43
CA GLY A 62 19.74 -35.39 12.53
C GLY A 62 19.15 -34.42 13.56
N CYS A 63 19.20 -33.11 13.29
CA CYS A 63 18.58 -32.11 14.16
C CYS A 63 17.11 -31.84 13.79
N PRO A 64 16.29 -31.33 14.75
CA PRO A 64 14.92 -30.90 14.47
C PRO A 64 14.82 -30.02 13.22
N ASP A 65 13.81 -30.27 12.41
CA ASP A 65 13.51 -29.62 11.12
C ASP A 65 11.97 -29.61 11.01
N SER A 66 11.38 -28.49 11.43
CA SER A 66 9.96 -28.37 11.74
C SER A 66 9.09 -28.24 10.50
N ASP A 67 9.62 -27.71 9.40
CA ASP A 67 8.90 -27.53 8.13
C ASP A 67 9.28 -28.55 7.04
N GLY A 68 10.39 -29.28 7.24
CA GLY A 68 10.81 -30.40 6.41
C GLY A 68 11.52 -29.99 5.13
N ASP A 69 12.14 -28.82 5.09
CA ASP A 69 12.89 -28.34 3.92
C ASP A 69 14.34 -28.88 3.86
N GLY A 70 14.81 -29.43 4.98
CA GLY A 70 16.11 -30.05 5.15
C GLY A 70 17.12 -29.22 5.95
N TRP A 71 16.84 -27.98 6.31
CA TRP A 71 17.63 -27.20 7.26
C TRP A 71 17.15 -27.44 8.68
N SER A 72 18.05 -27.35 9.64
CA SER A 72 17.68 -27.52 11.05
C SER A 72 17.00 -26.27 11.61
N ASP A 73 16.06 -26.42 12.55
CA ASP A 73 15.36 -25.29 13.22
C ASP A 73 16.34 -24.23 13.80
N GLU A 74 17.56 -24.62 14.18
CA GLU A 74 18.57 -23.68 14.71
C GLU A 74 19.37 -22.96 13.60
N GLY A 75 19.48 -23.57 12.42
CA GLY A 75 20.19 -23.02 11.27
C GLY A 75 19.29 -22.40 10.21
N ASP A 76 17.97 -22.57 10.35
CA ASP A 76 16.95 -22.03 9.48
C ASP A 76 16.46 -20.66 9.99
N ALA A 77 16.51 -19.63 9.12
CA ALA A 77 15.99 -18.31 9.45
C ALA A 77 14.45 -18.25 9.52
N PHE A 78 13.77 -19.21 8.90
CA PHE A 78 12.33 -19.34 8.75
C PHE A 78 11.86 -20.78 9.01
N ASP A 79 12.15 -21.32 10.20
CA ASP A 79 11.87 -22.69 10.69
C ASP A 79 10.43 -23.24 10.55
N MET A 80 9.49 -22.43 10.06
CA MET A 80 8.09 -22.78 9.84
C MET A 80 7.65 -22.58 8.38
N ASP A 81 8.56 -22.22 7.47
CA ASP A 81 8.31 -21.97 6.05
C ASP A 81 9.33 -22.69 5.17
N ALA A 82 8.96 -23.90 4.75
CA ALA A 82 9.83 -24.78 3.97
C ALA A 82 10.29 -24.25 2.58
N SER A 83 9.90 -23.03 2.22
CA SER A 83 10.37 -22.34 1.02
C SER A 83 11.51 -21.35 1.28
N GLN A 84 11.78 -21.00 2.54
CA GLN A 84 12.78 -20.03 2.97
C GLN A 84 13.64 -20.63 4.08
N TRP A 85 14.97 -20.44 3.99
CA TRP A 85 15.89 -20.92 5.03
C TRP A 85 17.06 -19.97 5.32
N LEU A 86 17.17 -18.89 4.54
CA LEU A 86 18.28 -17.95 4.59
C LEU A 86 17.74 -16.52 4.60
N ASP A 87 18.28 -15.71 5.51
CA ASP A 87 18.04 -14.27 5.64
C ASP A 87 19.42 -13.62 5.82
N SER A 88 20.01 -13.14 4.73
CA SER A 88 21.42 -12.73 4.73
C SER A 88 21.67 -11.39 5.42
N ASP A 89 20.69 -10.49 5.44
CA ASP A 89 20.79 -9.17 6.06
C ASP A 89 19.98 -8.99 7.35
N GLY A 90 19.12 -9.95 7.68
CA GLY A 90 18.39 -10.03 8.94
C GLY A 90 17.14 -9.15 8.96
N ASP A 91 16.53 -8.90 7.81
CA ASP A 91 15.37 -8.02 7.68
C ASP A 91 14.01 -8.73 7.83
N GLY A 92 14.03 -10.07 7.84
CA GLY A 92 12.84 -10.91 7.99
C GLY A 92 12.14 -11.27 6.68
N TYR A 93 12.74 -10.96 5.52
CA TYR A 93 12.39 -11.51 4.21
C TYR A 93 13.45 -12.52 3.78
N GLY A 94 13.02 -13.62 3.17
CA GLY A 94 13.94 -14.72 2.88
C GLY A 94 14.60 -14.62 1.51
N ASP A 95 15.90 -14.91 1.43
CA ASP A 95 16.72 -14.80 0.23
C ASP A 95 16.27 -15.72 -0.93
N ASN A 96 15.54 -16.80 -0.64
CA ASN A 96 15.18 -17.75 -1.68
C ASN A 96 14.21 -17.10 -2.66
N PRO A 97 14.47 -17.16 -3.97
CA PRO A 97 13.63 -16.49 -4.95
C PRO A 97 12.28 -17.19 -5.13
N ALA A 98 11.33 -16.48 -5.74
CA ALA A 98 10.05 -17.04 -6.17
C ALA A 98 10.23 -18.39 -6.90
N PRO A 99 9.44 -19.42 -6.56
CA PRO A 99 8.11 -19.35 -5.93
C PRO A 99 8.10 -19.42 -4.40
N ALA A 100 9.22 -19.17 -3.71
CA ALA A 100 9.23 -19.06 -2.26
C ALA A 100 8.29 -17.95 -1.76
N ASN A 101 7.86 -18.08 -0.51
CA ASN A 101 7.03 -17.08 0.16
C ASN A 101 7.88 -15.85 0.49
N ALA A 102 7.28 -14.67 0.31
CA ALA A 102 7.87 -13.36 0.65
C ALA A 102 9.39 -13.26 0.36
N PRO A 103 9.82 -13.54 -0.89
CA PRO A 103 11.23 -13.52 -1.23
C PRO A 103 11.78 -12.10 -1.15
N ASP A 104 12.91 -11.93 -0.50
CA ASP A 104 13.61 -10.66 -0.44
C ASP A 104 14.11 -10.27 -1.85
N ALA A 105 13.81 -9.02 -2.22
CA ALA A 105 14.26 -8.44 -3.46
C ALA A 105 15.59 -7.67 -3.33
N CYS A 106 16.08 -7.45 -2.10
CA CYS A 106 17.39 -6.90 -1.77
C CYS A 106 18.20 -7.77 -0.78
N PRO A 107 18.53 -9.06 -1.08
CA PRO A 107 19.11 -10.03 -0.12
C PRO A 107 20.37 -9.65 0.66
N ASP A 108 21.06 -8.58 0.28
CA ASP A 108 22.31 -8.15 0.91
C ASP A 108 22.16 -6.77 1.61
N ASP A 109 21.00 -6.11 1.50
CA ASP A 109 20.77 -4.72 1.85
C ASP A 109 19.48 -4.59 2.67
N TRP A 110 19.64 -4.64 4.00
CA TRP A 110 18.53 -4.59 4.96
C TRP A 110 17.47 -3.55 4.59
N GLY A 111 16.20 -3.98 4.59
CA GLY A 111 15.06 -3.15 4.27
C GLY A 111 13.78 -3.48 5.02
N ASP A 112 12.77 -2.65 4.87
CA ASP A 112 11.46 -2.84 5.52
C ASP A 112 10.27 -2.51 4.60
N SER A 113 10.52 -2.35 3.29
CA SER A 113 9.47 -2.25 2.28
C SER A 113 8.57 -3.49 2.27
N THR A 114 7.28 -3.28 2.01
CA THR A 114 6.22 -4.30 2.19
C THR A 114 5.26 -4.46 1.01
N LEU A 115 5.34 -3.61 -0.02
CA LEU A 115 4.36 -3.58 -1.11
C LEU A 115 4.91 -4.07 -2.45
N ASP A 116 5.92 -3.40 -3.00
CA ASP A 116 6.38 -3.66 -4.36
C ASP A 116 7.57 -4.62 -4.39
N ARG A 117 8.58 -4.29 -3.60
CA ARG A 117 9.89 -4.92 -3.63
C ARG A 117 10.29 -5.19 -2.19
N LEU A 118 9.77 -6.29 -1.65
CA LEU A 118 9.93 -6.70 -0.25
C LEU A 118 11.39 -6.74 0.18
N GLY A 119 11.67 -6.36 1.42
CA GLY A 119 13.00 -6.43 2.05
C GLY A 119 14.02 -5.41 1.53
N CYS A 120 13.55 -4.35 0.88
CA CYS A 120 14.42 -3.28 0.40
C CYS A 120 14.27 -2.02 1.26
N PRO A 121 15.29 -1.13 1.27
CA PRO A 121 15.20 0.13 1.99
C PRO A 121 13.97 0.95 1.59
N ASP A 122 13.21 1.40 2.58
CA ASP A 122 12.05 2.28 2.48
C ASP A 122 12.26 3.45 3.47
N SER A 123 12.71 4.59 2.94
CA SER A 123 13.18 5.72 3.75
C SER A 123 12.05 6.49 4.45
N ASP A 124 10.82 6.43 3.95
CA ASP A 124 9.68 7.16 4.51
C ASP A 124 8.60 6.28 5.15
N GLY A 125 8.67 4.97 4.94
CA GLY A 125 7.87 3.96 5.61
C GLY A 125 6.45 3.84 5.06
N ASP A 126 6.20 4.16 3.79
CA ASP A 126 4.88 3.97 3.16
C ASP A 126 4.66 2.56 2.59
N GLY A 127 5.70 1.74 2.62
CA GLY A 127 5.73 0.36 2.17
C GLY A 127 6.30 0.17 0.76
N TRP A 128 6.55 1.25 0.00
CA TRP A 128 7.26 1.20 -1.28
C TRP A 128 8.75 1.36 -1.06
N ALA A 129 9.53 0.55 -1.75
CA ALA A 129 10.97 0.64 -1.60
C ALA A 129 11.54 1.88 -2.33
N ASP A 130 12.58 2.50 -1.75
CA ASP A 130 13.25 3.71 -2.25
C ASP A 130 13.52 3.67 -3.77
N LEU A 131 14.00 2.53 -4.25
CA LEU A 131 14.09 2.26 -5.68
C LEU A 131 12.75 1.75 -6.18
N GLY A 132 11.97 2.67 -6.73
CA GLY A 132 10.62 2.42 -7.24
C GLY A 132 9.67 3.53 -6.83
N ASP A 133 9.93 4.12 -5.66
CA ASP A 133 9.24 5.27 -5.14
C ASP A 133 9.71 6.59 -5.80
N ALA A 134 8.77 7.30 -6.44
CA ALA A 134 9.04 8.60 -7.05
C ALA A 134 9.23 9.73 -6.03
N PHE A 135 8.79 9.54 -4.79
CA PHE A 135 8.78 10.50 -3.70
C PHE A 135 9.24 9.90 -2.35
N SER A 136 10.35 9.15 -2.35
CA SER A 136 10.94 8.39 -1.22
C SER A 136 11.23 9.11 0.11
N ASP A 137 10.87 10.39 0.25
CA ASP A 137 10.97 11.17 1.48
C ASP A 137 9.56 11.58 2.00
N ASN A 138 8.48 11.06 1.40
CA ASN A 138 7.11 11.46 1.64
C ASN A 138 6.15 10.27 1.67
N VAL A 139 5.88 9.82 2.90
CA VAL A 139 5.02 8.68 3.27
C VAL A 139 3.58 8.63 2.67
N ARG A 140 3.17 9.66 1.92
CA ARG A 140 1.85 9.74 1.30
C ARG A 140 1.87 9.55 -0.21
N LEU A 141 3.04 9.61 -0.84
CA LEU A 141 3.21 9.70 -2.28
C LEU A 141 4.27 8.69 -2.70
N TRP A 142 3.98 7.89 -3.73
CA TRP A 142 4.94 6.87 -4.20
C TRP A 142 5.04 6.76 -5.72
N SER A 143 4.10 7.38 -6.46
CA SER A 143 3.98 7.18 -7.91
C SER A 143 3.89 8.51 -8.66
N ASP A 144 4.63 8.58 -9.76
CA ASP A 144 4.65 9.65 -10.75
C ASP A 144 4.70 8.97 -12.13
N ALA A 145 3.52 8.66 -12.68
CA ALA A 145 3.44 7.79 -13.85
C ALA A 145 4.00 8.43 -15.12
N ASP A 146 3.97 9.76 -15.23
CA ASP A 146 4.43 10.50 -16.40
C ASP A 146 5.77 11.24 -16.21
N GLY A 147 6.30 11.24 -14.98
CA GLY A 147 7.63 11.71 -14.62
C GLY A 147 7.75 13.23 -14.56
N ASP A 148 6.65 13.95 -14.30
CA ASP A 148 6.62 15.40 -14.30
C ASP A 148 6.86 16.04 -12.92
N GLY A 149 6.95 15.21 -11.87
CA GLY A 149 7.20 15.61 -10.49
C GLY A 149 5.95 15.92 -9.67
N TYR A 150 4.75 15.72 -10.22
CA TYR A 150 3.50 15.67 -9.48
C TYR A 150 3.08 14.20 -9.27
N ALA A 151 2.49 13.93 -8.11
CA ALA A 151 2.20 12.57 -7.67
C ALA A 151 0.80 12.11 -8.11
N ASP A 152 0.67 10.86 -8.51
CA ASP A 152 -0.61 10.27 -8.92
C ASP A 152 -1.62 10.23 -7.76
N GLN A 153 -1.11 10.10 -6.52
CA GLN A 153 -1.92 10.04 -5.32
C GLN A 153 -2.67 11.36 -5.11
N GLN A 154 -3.97 11.25 -4.83
CA GLN A 154 -4.89 12.38 -4.69
C GLN A 154 -4.94 12.91 -3.24
N GLY A 155 -5.27 14.20 -3.09
CA GLY A 155 -5.54 14.81 -1.78
C GLY A 155 -4.34 15.47 -1.10
N THR A 156 -3.23 15.69 -1.83
CA THR A 156 -2.07 16.46 -1.38
C THR A 156 -1.88 17.72 -2.23
N ASN A 157 -0.96 18.58 -1.83
CA ASN A 157 -0.57 19.76 -2.62
C ASN A 157 0.41 19.43 -3.77
N LEU A 158 0.75 18.15 -3.93
CA LEU A 158 1.56 17.63 -5.03
C LEU A 158 0.76 16.67 -5.91
N SER A 159 -0.54 16.48 -5.64
CA SER A 159 -1.39 15.60 -6.43
C SER A 159 -1.55 16.12 -7.84
N ASP A 160 -1.27 15.25 -8.82
CA ASP A 160 -1.41 15.53 -10.23
C ASP A 160 -2.89 15.50 -10.66
N ASP A 161 -3.32 16.54 -11.38
CA ASP A 161 -4.63 16.64 -12.01
C ASP A 161 -4.65 16.03 -13.44
N CYS A 162 -3.48 15.65 -13.96
CA CYS A 162 -3.20 15.04 -15.25
C CYS A 162 -2.22 13.83 -15.21
N PRO A 163 -2.46 12.76 -14.42
CA PRO A 163 -1.48 11.68 -14.12
C PRO A 163 -0.85 10.88 -15.29
N GLU A 164 -1.26 11.13 -16.53
CA GLU A 164 -0.82 10.40 -17.72
C GLU A 164 -0.28 11.36 -18.81
N GLU A 165 -0.19 12.66 -18.51
CA GLU A 165 0.16 13.71 -19.46
C GLU A 165 1.20 14.68 -18.86
N THR A 166 2.48 14.38 -19.09
CA THR A 166 3.61 15.18 -18.57
C THR A 166 3.35 16.68 -18.70
N GLY A 167 3.30 17.37 -17.58
CA GLY A 167 2.97 18.78 -17.50
C GLY A 167 3.94 19.60 -16.66
N SER A 168 3.57 20.86 -16.45
CA SER A 168 4.31 21.75 -15.54
C SER A 168 3.45 22.84 -14.91
N SER A 169 2.13 22.85 -15.14
CA SER A 169 1.25 23.82 -14.51
C SER A 169 1.24 23.65 -12.99
N SER A 170 1.16 24.77 -12.28
CA SER A 170 1.32 24.84 -10.82
C SER A 170 0.28 25.73 -10.12
N GLU A 171 -0.59 26.43 -10.86
CA GLU A 171 -1.52 27.42 -10.29
C GLU A 171 -2.98 26.98 -10.28
N ASP A 172 -3.41 26.19 -11.28
CA ASP A 172 -4.82 25.77 -11.41
C ASP A 172 -4.99 24.25 -11.41
N ARG A 173 -4.48 23.57 -12.42
CA ARG A 173 -4.47 22.11 -12.52
C ARG A 173 -3.03 21.68 -12.40
N LEU A 174 -2.63 21.03 -11.32
CA LEU A 174 -1.24 20.63 -11.11
C LEU A 174 -0.86 19.52 -12.10
N GLY A 175 0.40 19.50 -12.55
CA GLY A 175 0.94 18.45 -13.45
C GLY A 175 0.32 18.38 -14.86
N CYS A 176 -0.44 19.39 -15.26
CA CYS A 176 -0.99 19.45 -16.61
C CYS A 176 -0.08 20.23 -17.57
N VAL A 177 -0.30 20.01 -18.88
CA VAL A 177 0.40 20.73 -19.94
C VAL A 177 0.28 22.25 -19.76
N ASP A 178 1.42 22.93 -19.64
CA ASP A 178 1.60 24.39 -19.63
C ASP A 178 2.61 24.75 -20.73
N THR A 179 2.09 25.10 -21.91
CA THR A 179 2.90 25.28 -23.11
C THR A 179 3.85 26.48 -23.04
N ASP A 180 3.54 27.50 -22.23
CA ASP A 180 4.34 28.73 -22.16
C ASP A 180 5.07 28.97 -20.82
N GLY A 181 4.79 28.15 -19.82
CA GLY A 181 5.49 28.10 -18.55
C GLY A 181 5.11 29.23 -17.60
N ASP A 182 3.88 29.74 -17.68
CA ASP A 182 3.38 30.80 -16.78
C ASP A 182 2.72 30.28 -15.51
N GLY A 183 2.62 28.95 -15.37
CA GLY A 183 2.07 28.24 -14.24
C GLY A 183 0.60 27.82 -14.43
N TRP A 184 -0.10 28.31 -15.45
CA TRP A 184 -1.48 27.93 -15.75
C TRP A 184 -1.53 26.86 -16.84
N SER A 185 -2.36 25.85 -16.63
CA SER A 185 -2.56 24.80 -17.63
C SER A 185 -3.14 25.35 -18.93
N ASP A 186 -2.82 24.75 -20.08
CA ASP A 186 -3.38 25.11 -21.39
C ASP A 186 -4.92 25.11 -21.40
N ALA A 187 -5.54 24.30 -20.54
CA ALA A 187 -6.99 24.22 -20.37
C ALA A 187 -7.56 25.39 -19.54
N GLY A 188 -6.82 25.88 -18.55
CA GLY A 188 -7.17 27.03 -17.72
C GLY A 188 -6.75 28.38 -18.32
N ASP A 189 -5.79 28.37 -19.25
CA ASP A 189 -5.25 29.55 -19.88
C ASP A 189 -6.05 29.98 -21.12
N SER A 190 -6.41 31.27 -21.15
CA SER A 190 -7.00 31.90 -22.33
C SER A 190 -6.01 32.22 -23.45
N TYR A 191 -4.71 32.22 -23.17
CA TYR A 191 -3.62 32.47 -24.10
C TYR A 191 -2.45 31.49 -23.92
N PRO A 192 -2.62 30.16 -24.14
CA PRO A 192 -1.64 29.10 -23.83
C PRO A 192 -0.27 29.14 -24.53
N ALA A 193 0.06 30.23 -25.23
CA ALA A 193 1.34 30.41 -25.91
C ALA A 193 1.92 31.80 -25.64
N ASP A 194 1.40 32.53 -24.65
CA ASP A 194 1.77 33.88 -24.25
C ASP A 194 1.82 33.98 -22.72
N ALA A 195 2.97 33.61 -22.16
CA ALA A 195 3.26 33.59 -20.73
C ALA A 195 3.12 34.95 -20.02
N SER A 196 2.83 36.03 -20.75
CA SER A 196 2.55 37.33 -20.15
C SER A 196 1.10 37.48 -19.69
N ARG A 197 0.19 36.56 -20.05
CA ARG A 197 -1.25 36.74 -19.87
C ARG A 197 -2.03 35.42 -19.79
N HIS A 198 -2.44 35.02 -18.59
CA HIS A 198 -3.35 33.87 -18.45
C HIS A 198 -4.87 34.16 -18.56
N VAL A 199 -5.33 35.40 -18.23
CA VAL A 199 -6.77 35.76 -18.21
C VAL A 199 -7.22 36.71 -19.32
N LYS A 200 -8.47 36.54 -19.80
CA LYS A 200 -9.15 37.50 -20.68
C LYS A 200 -9.34 38.84 -19.96
N SER A 201 -8.48 39.80 -20.28
CA SER A 201 -8.64 41.18 -19.84
C SER A 201 -9.99 41.74 -20.32
N LEU A 202 -10.93 41.90 -19.40
CA LEU A 202 -12.23 42.55 -19.66
C LEU A 202 -12.14 44.07 -19.64
N LEU A 203 -11.01 44.63 -19.19
CA LEU A 203 -10.71 46.06 -19.18
C LEU A 203 -11.02 46.78 -20.50
N PRO A 204 -10.61 46.30 -21.69
CA PRO A 204 -11.01 46.93 -22.95
C PRO A 204 -12.51 46.95 -23.15
N MET A 205 -13.24 45.89 -22.77
CA MET A 205 -14.70 45.84 -22.89
C MET A 205 -15.38 46.78 -21.88
N ILE A 206 -14.90 46.81 -20.64
CA ILE A 206 -15.37 47.72 -19.58
C ILE A 206 -15.07 49.18 -19.96
N MET A 207 -13.89 49.48 -20.50
CA MET A 207 -13.53 50.81 -20.99
C MET A 207 -14.40 51.22 -22.17
N LEU A 208 -14.73 50.31 -23.08
CA LEU A 208 -15.62 50.59 -24.21
C LEU A 208 -17.06 50.84 -23.72
N ILE A 209 -17.55 50.08 -22.74
CA ILE A 209 -18.83 50.33 -22.06
C ILE A 209 -18.82 51.70 -21.37
N LEU A 210 -17.75 52.04 -20.63
CA LEU A 210 -17.61 53.35 -19.98
C LEU A 210 -17.55 54.49 -21.00
N VAL A 211 -16.86 54.33 -22.13
CA VAL A 211 -16.81 55.32 -23.21
C VAL A 211 -18.20 55.47 -23.88
N VAL A 212 -18.96 54.39 -24.05
CA VAL A 212 -20.33 54.45 -24.58
C VAL A 212 -21.29 55.07 -23.57
N LEU A 213 -21.14 54.81 -22.27
CA LEU A 213 -21.95 55.43 -21.22
C LEU A 213 -21.62 56.93 -21.06
N VAL A 214 -20.35 57.32 -21.05
CA VAL A 214 -19.91 58.72 -20.94
C VAL A 214 -20.19 59.48 -22.24
N GLY A 215 -19.93 58.88 -23.40
CA GLY A 215 -20.26 59.45 -24.72
C GLY A 215 -21.78 59.53 -24.96
N GLY A 216 -22.52 58.50 -24.57
CA GLY A 216 -23.98 58.44 -24.69
C GLY A 216 -24.67 59.47 -23.78
N THR A 217 -24.19 59.66 -22.55
CA THR A 217 -24.70 60.72 -21.66
C THR A 217 -24.35 62.12 -22.16
N ALA A 218 -23.15 62.35 -22.70
CA ALA A 218 -22.80 63.62 -23.33
C ALA A 218 -23.68 63.94 -24.55
N THR A 219 -23.97 62.93 -25.39
CA THR A 219 -24.84 63.08 -26.57
C THR A 219 -26.31 63.31 -26.19
N ALA A 220 -26.80 62.64 -25.14
CA ALA A 220 -28.15 62.84 -24.60
C ALA A 220 -28.35 64.21 -23.94
N VAL A 221 -27.32 64.77 -23.30
CA VAL A 221 -27.34 66.13 -22.72
C VAL A 221 -27.35 67.21 -23.80
N ILE A 222 -26.70 66.98 -24.95
CA ILE A 222 -26.76 67.87 -26.12
C ILE A 222 -28.14 67.81 -26.79
N LEU A 223 -28.75 66.63 -26.88
CA LEU A 223 -30.10 66.47 -27.45
C LEU A 223 -31.22 66.99 -26.54
N ARG A 224 -31.03 67.06 -25.21
CA ARG A 224 -31.99 67.69 -24.28
C ARG A 224 -32.02 69.23 -24.33
N ARG A 225 -31.11 69.88 -25.07
CA ARG A 225 -31.09 71.35 -25.24
C ARG A 225 -31.90 71.88 -26.42
N ARG A 226 -32.55 71.02 -27.22
CA ARG A 226 -33.49 71.45 -28.27
C ARG A 226 -34.74 70.58 -28.26
N GLY A 227 -35.85 71.19 -27.83
CA GLY A 227 -37.20 70.70 -28.12
C GLY A 227 -37.97 70.28 -26.89
N LYS A 228 -38.75 71.21 -26.35
CA LYS A 228 -39.88 70.95 -25.46
C LYS A 228 -41.06 70.42 -26.28
N GLU A 229 -41.76 69.45 -25.68
CA GLU A 229 -43.20 69.15 -25.78
C GLU A 229 -43.74 68.58 -27.11
N GLY A 230 -44.19 67.32 -27.05
CA GLY A 230 -44.98 66.66 -28.09
C GLY A 230 -45.42 65.24 -27.74
N ALA A 231 -46.59 65.13 -27.10
CA ALA A 231 -47.55 64.01 -26.98
C ALA A 231 -47.12 62.54 -27.26
N ILE A 232 -47.37 61.68 -26.27
CA ILE A 232 -47.30 60.21 -26.36
C ILE A 232 -48.68 59.67 -26.80
N PRO A 233 -48.81 58.95 -27.94
CA PRO A 233 -49.96 58.08 -28.19
C PRO A 233 -49.68 56.66 -27.69
N HIS A 234 -50.68 56.12 -27.02
CA HIS A 234 -50.79 54.76 -26.53
C HIS A 234 -50.87 53.78 -27.72
N LEU A 235 -49.89 52.88 -27.89
CA LEU A 235 -49.97 51.75 -28.82
C LEU A 235 -49.36 50.49 -28.18
N THR A 236 -50.29 49.65 -27.72
CA THR A 236 -50.29 48.18 -27.66
C THR A 236 -48.99 47.42 -27.85
N ALA A 237 -48.64 46.64 -26.82
CA ALA A 237 -47.61 45.61 -26.84
C ALA A 237 -47.93 44.49 -27.85
N PRO A 238 -46.98 44.10 -28.71
CA PRO A 238 -46.95 42.75 -29.26
C PRO A 238 -46.19 41.82 -28.31
N GLU A 239 -46.93 40.80 -27.90
CA GLU A 239 -46.54 39.49 -27.37
C GLU A 239 -45.07 39.10 -27.62
N MET A 240 -44.26 39.04 -26.56
CA MET A 240 -43.00 38.29 -26.58
C MET A 240 -43.33 36.83 -26.24
N THR A 241 -43.18 35.97 -27.24
CA THR A 241 -43.12 34.51 -27.05
C THR A 241 -41.94 34.18 -26.14
N PRO A 242 -42.11 33.33 -25.11
CA PRO A 242 -40.99 32.91 -24.27
C PRO A 242 -39.99 32.05 -25.09
N PRO A 243 -38.69 32.10 -24.76
CA PRO A 243 -37.72 31.17 -25.34
C PRO A 243 -38.04 29.73 -24.91
N PRO A 244 -37.67 28.72 -25.72
CA PRO A 244 -37.93 27.33 -25.36
C PRO A 244 -37.18 26.99 -24.08
N VAL A 245 -37.91 26.42 -23.13
CA VAL A 245 -37.36 25.74 -21.96
C VAL A 245 -36.51 24.58 -22.49
N LEU A 246 -35.20 24.64 -22.27
CA LEU A 246 -34.35 23.46 -22.48
C LEU A 246 -34.88 22.37 -21.55
N ALA A 247 -35.21 21.22 -22.12
CA ALA A 247 -35.68 20.06 -21.36
C ALA A 247 -34.67 19.70 -20.26
N PRO A 248 -35.13 19.21 -19.09
CA PRO A 248 -34.21 18.60 -18.14
C PRO A 248 -33.48 17.45 -18.83
N ALA A 249 -32.17 17.37 -18.58
CA ALA A 249 -31.35 16.24 -18.98
C ALA A 249 -32.03 14.92 -18.57
N PRO A 250 -31.91 13.84 -19.36
CA PRO A 250 -32.36 12.52 -18.91
C PRO A 250 -31.65 12.19 -17.58
N PRO A 251 -32.30 11.45 -16.67
CA PRO A 251 -31.61 10.94 -15.50
C PRO A 251 -30.38 10.16 -15.97
N ALA A 252 -29.25 10.38 -15.31
CA ALA A 252 -28.07 9.55 -15.47
C ALA A 252 -28.50 8.09 -15.33
N ASP A 253 -28.03 7.25 -16.25
CA ASP A 253 -28.15 5.80 -16.09
C ASP A 253 -27.59 5.43 -14.71
N PRO A 254 -28.24 4.52 -13.96
CA PRO A 254 -27.64 3.99 -12.75
C PRO A 254 -26.26 3.42 -13.11
N PRO A 255 -25.25 3.53 -12.23
CA PRO A 255 -23.92 3.02 -12.51
C PRO A 255 -24.04 1.59 -13.04
N GLY A 256 -23.55 1.41 -14.28
CA GLY A 256 -23.38 0.10 -14.86
C GLY A 256 -22.58 -0.72 -13.86
N LEU A 257 -23.13 -1.88 -13.52
CA LEU A 257 -22.48 -2.88 -12.71
C LEU A 257 -21.05 -3.06 -13.23
N ILE A 258 -20.10 -2.82 -12.33
CA ILE A 258 -18.70 -3.23 -12.45
C ILE A 258 -18.72 -4.67 -12.98
N PRO A 259 -18.02 -5.03 -14.07
CA PRO A 259 -17.86 -6.43 -14.41
C PRO A 259 -17.20 -7.11 -13.21
N GLU A 260 -17.84 -8.14 -12.67
CA GLU A 260 -17.27 -9.01 -11.64
C GLU A 260 -15.85 -9.42 -12.06
N PRO A 261 -14.89 -9.46 -11.11
CA PRO A 261 -13.57 -10.01 -11.40
C PRO A 261 -13.73 -11.43 -11.94
N PRO A 262 -12.87 -11.89 -12.87
CA PRO A 262 -12.96 -13.23 -13.40
C PRO A 262 -12.95 -14.24 -12.24
N GLY A 263 -14.03 -15.00 -12.14
CA GLY A 263 -14.25 -15.94 -11.05
C GLY A 263 -13.08 -16.91 -10.90
N LEU A 264 -12.70 -17.13 -9.65
CA LEU A 264 -11.81 -18.21 -9.25
C LEU A 264 -12.25 -19.53 -9.91
N PRO A 265 -11.31 -20.39 -10.33
CA PRO A 265 -11.64 -21.72 -10.83
C PRO A 265 -12.44 -22.49 -9.76
N PRO A 266 -13.37 -23.38 -10.15
CA PRO A 266 -14.21 -24.11 -9.20
C PRO A 266 -13.35 -24.94 -8.26
N GLU A 267 -13.58 -24.74 -6.97
CA GLU A 267 -13.06 -25.52 -5.86
C GLU A 267 -13.34 -27.02 -6.10
N PRO A 268 -12.37 -27.92 -5.84
CA PRO A 268 -12.64 -29.36 -5.89
C PRO A 268 -13.73 -29.73 -4.88
N PRO A 269 -14.54 -30.77 -5.15
CA PRO A 269 -15.67 -31.13 -4.31
C PRO A 269 -15.21 -31.41 -2.87
N GLY A 270 -15.77 -30.63 -1.94
CA GLY A 270 -15.42 -30.62 -0.52
C GLY A 270 -15.48 -32.01 0.13
N LEU A 271 -14.48 -32.25 0.97
CA LEU A 271 -14.57 -33.22 2.06
C LEU A 271 -15.38 -32.58 3.19
N ASP A 272 -16.20 -33.40 3.85
CA ASP A 272 -17.17 -32.99 4.87
C ASP A 272 -16.57 -32.06 5.95
N PRO A 273 -17.32 -31.07 6.48
CA PRO A 273 -16.79 -30.15 7.48
C PRO A 273 -16.48 -30.87 8.80
N GLU A 274 -15.23 -30.79 9.22
CA GLU A 274 -14.80 -31.12 10.58
C GLU A 274 -15.46 -30.20 11.61
N PRO A 275 -15.69 -30.69 12.85
CA PRO A 275 -16.32 -29.90 13.90
C PRO A 275 -15.46 -28.67 14.27
N PRO A 276 -16.08 -27.54 14.64
CA PRO A 276 -15.35 -26.31 14.89
C PRO A 276 -14.40 -26.47 16.09
N VAL A 277 -13.12 -26.23 15.80
CA VAL A 277 -12.08 -25.96 16.80
C VAL A 277 -12.43 -24.60 17.44
N PRO A 278 -12.34 -24.45 18.77
CA PRO A 278 -12.59 -23.15 19.41
C PRO A 278 -11.54 -22.14 18.95
N GLU A 279 -12.02 -21.06 18.36
CA GLU A 279 -11.27 -19.89 17.90
C GLU A 279 -10.49 -19.26 19.07
N PRO A 280 -9.18 -19.01 18.94
CA PRO A 280 -8.47 -18.20 19.92
C PRO A 280 -8.98 -16.76 19.82
N GLU A 281 -9.29 -16.16 20.98
CA GLU A 281 -9.72 -14.77 21.08
C GLU A 281 -8.66 -13.86 20.44
N ALA A 282 -9.06 -13.11 19.41
CA ALA A 282 -8.21 -12.14 18.74
C ALA A 282 -7.70 -11.10 19.75
N GLU A 283 -6.40 -11.13 20.05
CA GLU A 283 -5.76 -10.05 20.78
C GLU A 283 -5.80 -8.79 19.91
N GLY A 284 -6.41 -7.73 20.46
CA GLY A 284 -6.69 -6.50 19.74
C GLY A 284 -5.42 -5.73 19.38
N VAL A 285 -5.33 -5.31 18.11
CA VAL A 285 -4.24 -4.50 17.53
C VAL A 285 -4.38 -3.02 17.97
N GLY A 286 -4.75 -2.75 19.22
CA GLY A 286 -5.10 -1.42 19.69
C GLY A 286 -4.79 -1.20 21.17
N PRO A 287 -4.65 0.06 21.62
CA PRO A 287 -4.42 0.38 23.02
C PRO A 287 -5.61 -0.05 23.90
N PRO A 288 -5.42 -0.27 25.21
CA PRO A 288 -6.47 -0.73 26.10
C PRO A 288 -7.64 0.27 26.15
N ILE A 289 -8.86 -0.23 26.02
CA ILE A 289 -10.08 0.60 26.07
C ILE A 289 -10.34 1.09 27.51
N PRO A 290 -10.55 2.39 27.75
CA PRO A 290 -10.92 2.94 29.07
C PRO A 290 -12.22 2.37 29.64
N GLU A 291 -12.42 2.49 30.96
CA GLU A 291 -13.66 2.00 31.62
C GLU A 291 -14.93 2.70 31.11
N GLU A 292 -14.80 3.94 30.61
CA GLU A 292 -15.86 4.72 29.99
C GLU A 292 -16.23 4.24 28.56
N GLY A 293 -15.42 3.35 27.97
CA GLY A 293 -15.55 2.89 26.59
C GLY A 293 -14.84 3.78 25.57
N ILE A 294 -14.92 3.41 24.29
CA ILE A 294 -14.39 4.22 23.18
C ILE A 294 -15.26 5.47 22.95
N PRO A 295 -14.72 6.56 22.36
CA PRO A 295 -15.46 7.80 22.14
C PRO A 295 -16.78 7.61 21.37
N GLU A 296 -17.80 8.41 21.69
CA GLU A 296 -19.13 8.26 21.08
C GLU A 296 -19.07 8.42 19.56
N GLY A 297 -19.50 7.39 18.83
CA GLY A 297 -19.49 7.35 17.36
C GLY A 297 -18.25 6.69 16.74
N TRP A 298 -17.28 6.25 17.57
CA TRP A 298 -16.12 5.52 17.09
C TRP A 298 -16.39 4.01 16.98
N THR A 299 -15.73 3.39 16.02
CA THR A 299 -15.68 1.92 15.85
C THR A 299 -14.43 1.34 16.52
N LEU A 300 -14.43 0.03 16.76
CA LEU A 300 -13.28 -0.67 17.34
C LEU A 300 -12.05 -0.62 16.40
N GLU A 301 -12.28 -0.61 15.09
CA GLU A 301 -11.22 -0.47 14.08
C GLU A 301 -10.57 0.93 14.13
N GLN A 302 -11.39 1.98 14.26
CA GLN A 302 -10.88 3.34 14.47
C GLN A 302 -10.15 3.48 15.81
N TRP A 303 -10.60 2.78 16.84
CA TRP A 303 -9.90 2.73 18.13
C TRP A 303 -8.53 2.04 18.02
N ASN A 304 -8.44 0.94 17.27
CA ASN A 304 -7.18 0.24 17.07
C ASN A 304 -6.12 1.12 16.41
N TYR A 305 -6.54 2.00 15.48
CA TYR A 305 -5.61 2.86 14.75
C TYR A 305 -5.32 4.20 15.43
N TYR A 306 -6.33 4.86 16.03
CA TYR A 306 -6.22 6.22 16.57
C TYR A 306 -6.35 6.31 18.10
N GLY A 307 -6.56 5.19 18.79
CA GLY A 307 -6.83 5.18 20.23
C GLY A 307 -5.69 5.72 21.08
N GLN A 308 -4.43 5.56 20.63
CA GLN A 308 -3.26 5.95 21.42
C GLN A 308 -3.12 7.47 21.44
N GLU A 309 -3.27 8.11 20.28
CA GLU A 309 -3.25 9.57 20.14
C GLU A 309 -4.40 10.23 20.91
N TRP A 310 -5.58 9.59 20.93
CA TRP A 310 -6.72 10.09 21.72
C TRP A 310 -6.42 10.06 23.22
N LEU A 311 -5.84 8.97 23.74
CA LEU A 311 -5.46 8.85 25.15
C LEU A 311 -4.42 9.91 25.56
N ASP A 312 -3.45 10.18 24.69
CA ASP A 312 -2.41 11.18 24.93
C ASP A 312 -3.02 12.60 24.95
N SER A 313 -3.99 12.88 24.08
CA SER A 313 -4.68 14.19 24.05
C SER A 313 -5.56 14.47 25.28
N GLU A 314 -6.18 13.44 25.85
CA GLU A 314 -6.95 13.56 27.09
C GLU A 314 -6.03 13.76 28.31
N ALA A 315 -4.83 13.17 28.29
CA ALA A 315 -3.83 13.38 29.34
C ALA A 315 -3.29 14.81 29.36
N GLU A 316 -3.04 15.41 28.19
CA GLU A 316 -2.62 16.82 28.07
C GLU A 316 -3.72 17.81 28.47
N GLY A 317 -5.00 17.47 28.23
CA GLY A 317 -6.14 18.29 28.65
C GLY A 317 -6.34 18.40 30.17
N VAL A 318 -5.73 17.52 30.96
CA VAL A 318 -5.82 17.52 32.43
C VAL A 318 -4.75 18.43 33.08
N GLU A 319 -3.62 18.69 32.42
CA GLU A 319 -2.57 19.55 32.97
C GLU A 319 -2.95 21.05 32.96
N ASP A 320 -3.83 21.46 32.03
CA ASP A 320 -4.28 22.85 31.89
C ASP A 320 -5.39 23.28 32.88
N GLU A 321 -6.05 22.33 33.57
CA GLU A 321 -7.07 22.65 34.58
C GLU A 321 -6.52 22.78 36.02
N GLU A 322 -5.26 22.39 36.28
CA GLU A 322 -4.64 22.53 37.61
C GLU A 322 -3.99 23.92 37.86
N GLU A 323 -3.90 24.78 36.85
CA GLU A 323 -3.34 26.14 36.97
C GLU A 323 -4.39 27.27 36.85
N LYS A 324 -5.57 27.12 37.45
CA LYS A 324 -6.55 28.22 37.56
C LYS A 324 -7.30 28.35 38.89
#